data_AF-A0A2D5TEF5-F1
#
_entry.id   AF-A0A2D5TEF5-F1
#
_cell.length_a   1.000
_cell.length_b   1.000
_cell.length_c   1.000
_cell.angle_alpha   90.00
_cell.angle_beta   90.00
_cell.angle_gamma   90.00
#
_symmetry.space_group_name_H-M   'P 1'
#
loop_
_entity.id
_entity.type
_entity.pdbx_description
1 polymer ?
#
loop_
_entity_poly.entity_id
_entity_poly.type
_entity_poly.pdbx_seq_one_letter_code
_entity_poly.pdbx_strand_id
1 'polypeptide(L)'
;MKSNLMIEMYENAYRRAWLELRKKERKDKREQRNSYQSYKIINDLDVKEEPEIILKLSDKAKKVNLLLKKGLTPKECGQVLGCSRQAVVQVKSRYGLPR
;
A
#
# COMPACT_ATOMS: atom_id res chain seq x y z
N MET A 1 46.98 25.38 -37.63
CA MET A 1 45.50 25.50 -37.48
C MET A 1 44.73 24.16 -37.46
N LYS A 2 45.34 22.99 -37.71
CA LYS A 2 44.62 21.69 -37.67
C LYS A 2 44.43 21.10 -36.26
N SER A 3 45.27 21.50 -35.30
CA SER A 3 45.24 21.01 -33.91
C SER A 3 43.98 21.46 -33.15
N ASN A 4 43.58 22.73 -33.30
CA ASN A 4 42.41 23.26 -32.60
C ASN A 4 41.10 22.62 -33.06
N LEU A 5 40.99 22.30 -34.35
CA LEU A 5 39.79 21.62 -34.89
C LEU A 5 39.61 20.22 -34.29
N MET A 6 40.72 19.49 -34.11
CA MET A 6 40.69 18.17 -33.47
C MET A 6 40.30 18.29 -32.00
N ILE A 7 40.85 19.27 -31.28
CA ILE A 7 40.51 19.54 -29.87
C ILE A 7 39.02 19.85 -29.73
N GLU A 8 38.47 20.74 -30.55
CA GLU A 8 37.05 21.08 -30.55
C GLU A 8 36.16 19.87 -30.88
N MET A 9 36.58 18.99 -31.79
CA MET A 9 35.85 17.76 -32.10
C MET A 9 35.79 16.81 -30.88
N TYR A 10 36.91 16.62 -30.19
CA TYR A 10 36.96 15.78 -28.99
C TYR A 10 36.17 16.40 -27.83
N GLU A 11 36.27 17.71 -27.62
CA GLU A 11 35.50 18.43 -26.60
C GLU A 11 33.99 18.31 -26.86
N ASN A 12 33.57 18.45 -28.12
CA ASN A 12 32.17 18.29 -28.50
C ASN A 12 31.69 16.84 -28.36
N ALA A 13 32.51 15.86 -28.75
CA ALA A 13 32.19 14.44 -28.56
C ALA A 13 32.04 14.09 -27.07
N TYR A 14 32.98 14.57 -26.24
CA TYR A 14 32.94 14.39 -24.79
C TYR A 14 31.71 15.06 -24.18
N ARG A 15 31.40 16.29 -24.59
CA ARG A 15 30.21 17.03 -24.12
C ARG A 15 28.92 16.29 -24.45
N ARG A 16 28.80 15.71 -25.65
CA ARG A 16 27.64 14.91 -26.06
C ARG A 16 27.50 13.65 -25.20
N ALA A 17 28.58 12.88 -25.07
CA ALA A 17 28.59 11.67 -24.25
C ALA A 17 28.24 11.97 -22.77
N TRP A 18 28.76 13.07 -22.23
CA TRP A 18 28.47 13.51 -20.86
C TRP A 18 26.99 13.87 -20.66
N LEU A 19 26.38 14.55 -21.65
CA LEU A 19 24.96 14.89 -21.61
C LEU A 19 24.07 13.66 -21.71
N GLU A 20 24.44 12.68 -22.55
CA GLU A 20 23.74 11.40 -22.66
C GLU A 20 23.79 10.60 -21.36
N LEU A 21 24.97 10.54 -20.73
CA LEU A 21 25.15 9.89 -19.43
C LEU A 21 24.26 10.53 -18.36
N ARG A 22 24.27 11.86 -18.25
CA ARG A 22 23.39 12.59 -17.31
C ARG A 22 21.90 12.39 -17.60
N LYS A 23 21.52 12.25 -18.87
CA LYS A 23 20.13 11.96 -19.26
C LYS A 23 19.72 10.55 -18.82
N LYS A 24 20.61 9.56 -18.97
CA LYS A 24 20.40 8.18 -18.53
C LYS A 24 20.29 8.10 -17.01
N GLU A 25 21.22 8.70 -16.26
CA GLU A 25 21.17 8.70 -14.79
C GLU A 25 19.89 9.34 -14.23
N ARG A 26 19.39 10.42 -14.86
CA ARG A 26 18.11 11.03 -14.47
C ARG A 26 16.93 10.09 -14.72
N LYS A 27 16.96 9.33 -15.82
CA LYS A 27 15.94 8.35 -16.17
C LYS A 27 15.97 7.18 -15.19
N ASP A 28 17.14 6.62 -14.92
CA ASP A 28 17.33 5.49 -14.00
C ASP A 28 16.92 5.87 -12.56
N LYS A 29 17.25 7.08 -12.09
CA LYS A 29 16.76 7.61 -10.80
C LYS A 29 15.24 7.77 -10.76
N ARG A 30 14.61 8.15 -11.87
CA ARG A 30 13.14 8.24 -11.98
C ARG A 30 12.50 6.86 -11.94
N GLU A 31 13.10 5.89 -12.63
CA GLU A 31 12.66 4.50 -12.65
C GLU A 31 12.83 3.81 -11.28
N GLN A 32 13.94 4.06 -10.58
CA GLN A 32 14.14 3.58 -9.20
C GLN A 32 13.13 4.20 -8.21
N ARG A 33 12.78 5.48 -8.37
CA ARG A 33 11.69 6.09 -7.58
C ARG A 33 10.33 5.47 -7.90
N ASN A 34 10.12 5.09 -9.15
CA ASN A 34 8.88 4.48 -9.62
C ASN A 34 8.85 2.95 -9.41
N SER A 35 9.97 2.29 -9.12
CA SER A 35 10.01 0.85 -8.84
C SER A 35 9.52 0.53 -7.42
N TYR A 36 9.45 1.54 -6.56
CA TYR A 36 8.78 1.45 -5.26
C TYR A 36 7.25 1.60 -5.41
N GLN A 37 6.64 0.91 -6.37
CA GLN A 37 5.19 0.67 -6.38
C GLN A 37 4.92 -0.67 -5.71
N SER A 38 5.03 -0.71 -4.37
CA SER A 38 4.72 -1.91 -3.58
C SER A 38 3.26 -2.38 -3.76
N TYR A 39 2.42 -1.54 -4.36
CA TYR A 39 0.99 -1.76 -4.58
C TYR A 39 0.65 -2.39 -5.93
N LYS A 40 1.57 -2.49 -6.90
CA LYS A 40 1.26 -3.13 -8.20
C LYS A 40 1.41 -4.65 -8.21
N ILE A 41 2.31 -5.19 -7.40
CA ILE A 41 2.50 -6.65 -7.29
C ILE A 41 1.31 -7.32 -6.56
N ILE A 42 0.53 -6.56 -5.79
CA ILE A 42 -0.59 -7.08 -4.99
C ILE A 42 -1.84 -7.34 -5.85
N ASN A 43 -2.01 -6.66 -6.99
CA ASN A 43 -3.24 -6.77 -7.79
C ASN A 43 -3.24 -7.94 -8.80
N ASP A 44 -2.08 -8.52 -9.14
CA ASP A 44 -2.00 -9.66 -10.07
C ASP A 44 -2.19 -11.02 -9.37
N LEU A 45 -2.31 -11.01 -8.04
CA LEU A 45 -2.83 -12.14 -7.27
C LEU A 45 -4.35 -12.00 -7.23
N ASP A 46 -5.00 -12.43 -8.32
CA ASP A 46 -6.45 -12.62 -8.43
C ASP A 46 -6.91 -13.80 -7.54
N VAL A 47 -6.51 -13.79 -6.27
CA VAL A 47 -6.91 -14.74 -5.24
C VAL A 47 -8.30 -14.30 -4.78
N LYS A 48 -9.32 -14.75 -5.50
CA LYS A 48 -10.75 -14.63 -5.17
C LYS A 48 -11.17 -15.50 -3.98
N GLU A 49 -10.24 -15.80 -3.11
CA GLU A 49 -10.49 -16.51 -1.87
C GLU A 49 -9.91 -15.62 -0.79
N GLU A 50 -10.73 -14.76 -0.19
CA GLU A 50 -10.40 -14.24 1.13
C GLU A 50 -10.12 -15.48 1.96
N PRO A 51 -8.86 -15.72 2.43
CA PRO A 51 -8.65 -16.83 3.33
C PRO A 51 -9.61 -16.57 4.48
N GLU A 52 -10.50 -17.51 4.78
CA GLU A 52 -11.24 -17.49 6.04
C GLU A 52 -10.18 -17.61 7.12
N ILE A 53 -9.58 -16.48 7.50
CA ILE A 53 -8.73 -16.41 8.67
C ILE A 53 -9.72 -16.55 9.79
N ILE A 54 -9.91 -17.79 10.25
CA ILE A 54 -10.67 -18.13 11.43
C ILE A 54 -9.86 -17.59 12.62
N LEU A 55 -9.89 -16.26 12.77
CA LEU A 55 -9.36 -15.58 13.93
C LEU A 55 -10.18 -16.07 15.10
N LYS A 56 -9.55 -16.84 15.99
CA LYS A 56 -10.16 -17.24 17.26
C LYS A 56 -10.72 -15.97 17.92
N LEU A 57 -12.05 -15.90 18.07
CA LEU A 57 -12.69 -14.70 18.58
C LEU A 57 -12.14 -14.39 19.98
N SER A 58 -11.64 -13.16 20.14
CA SER A 58 -11.38 -12.57 21.45
C SER A 58 -12.68 -12.58 22.28
N ASP A 59 -12.56 -12.64 23.60
CA ASP A 59 -13.73 -12.64 24.49
C ASP A 59 -14.61 -11.39 24.32
N LYS A 60 -14.01 -10.25 23.97
CA LYS A 60 -14.75 -9.04 23.59
C LYS A 60 -15.55 -9.24 22.30
N ALA A 61 -14.96 -9.89 21.30
CA ALA A 61 -15.63 -10.18 20.03
C ALA A 61 -16.78 -11.19 20.21
N LYS A 62 -16.63 -12.18 21.10
CA LYS A 62 -17.73 -13.12 21.45
C LYS A 62 -18.93 -12.39 22.05
N LYS A 63 -18.69 -11.46 22.98
CA LYS A 63 -19.75 -10.63 23.58
C LYS A 63 -20.44 -9.75 22.54
N VAL A 64 -19.67 -9.09 21.67
CA VAL A 64 -20.23 -8.29 20.57
C VAL A 64 -21.06 -9.16 19.63
N ASN A 65 -20.58 -10.33 19.22
CA ASN A 65 -21.30 -11.26 18.36
C ASN A 65 -22.64 -11.70 18.99
N LEU A 66 -22.64 -12.02 20.28
CA LEU A 66 -23.86 -12.39 21.01
C LEU A 66 -24.89 -11.26 20.99
N LEU A 67 -24.47 -10.01 21.22
CA LEU A 67 -25.37 -8.85 21.22
C LEU A 67 -25.92 -8.55 19.83
N LEU A 68 -25.08 -8.64 18.79
CA LEU A 68 -25.52 -8.47 17.40
C LEU A 68 -26.54 -9.55 16.99
N LYS A 69 -26.31 -10.81 17.38
CA LYS A 69 -27.27 -11.91 17.15
C LYS A 69 -28.61 -11.71 17.86
N LYS A 70 -28.64 -10.95 18.95
CA LYS A 70 -29.86 -10.55 19.65
C LYS A 70 -30.57 -9.36 19.00
N GLY A 71 -30.06 -8.84 17.88
CA GLY A 71 -30.65 -7.72 17.14
C GLY A 71 -30.27 -6.34 17.69
N LEU A 72 -29.30 -6.25 18.62
CA LEU A 72 -28.85 -4.96 19.10
C LEU A 72 -28.03 -4.24 18.02
N THR A 73 -28.24 -2.94 17.91
CA THR A 73 -27.44 -2.09 17.04
C THR A 73 -26.02 -1.91 17.58
N PRO A 74 -25.03 -1.56 16.74
CA PRO A 74 -23.68 -1.26 17.22
C PRO A 74 -23.62 -0.13 18.26
N LYS A 75 -24.61 0.78 18.25
CA LYS A 75 -24.72 1.86 19.24
C LYS A 75 -25.09 1.31 20.62
N GLU A 76 -26.11 0.46 20.69
CA GLU A 76 -26.57 -0.17 21.93
C GLU A 76 -25.53 -1.16 22.45
N CYS A 77 -24.86 -1.92 21.56
CA CYS A 77 -23.74 -2.77 21.94
C CYS A 77 -22.63 -1.96 22.63
N GLY A 78 -22.34 -0.75 22.14
CA GLY A 78 -21.38 0.16 22.74
C GLY A 78 -21.79 0.59 24.15
N GLN A 79 -23.06 0.94 24.33
CA GLN A 79 -23.62 1.30 25.63
C GLN A 79 -23.53 0.15 26.64
N VAL A 80 -23.90 -1.07 26.23
CA VAL A 80 -23.85 -2.27 27.10
C VAL A 80 -22.42 -2.66 27.47
N LEU A 81 -21.47 -2.55 26.53
CA LEU A 81 -20.08 -2.92 26.73
C LEU A 81 -19.20 -1.79 27.27
N GLY A 82 -19.76 -0.61 27.52
CA GLY A 82 -19.01 0.57 27.97
C GLY A 82 -17.93 1.02 26.97
N CYS A 83 -18.16 0.88 25.67
CA CYS A 83 -17.22 1.26 24.63
C CYS A 83 -17.87 2.09 23.52
N SER A 84 -17.05 2.82 22.76
CA SER A 84 -17.56 3.64 21.67
C SER A 84 -18.21 2.80 20.57
N ARG A 85 -19.21 3.36 19.89
CA ARG A 85 -19.81 2.75 18.68
C ARG A 85 -18.74 2.34 17.67
N GLN A 86 -17.70 3.15 17.50
CA GLN A 86 -16.62 2.86 16.54
C GLN A 86 -15.77 1.67 16.95
N ALA A 87 -15.55 1.46 18.26
CA ALA A 87 -14.87 0.26 18.73
C ALA A 87 -15.67 -1.02 18.38
N VAL A 88 -17.00 -0.97 18.49
CA VAL A 88 -17.86 -2.11 18.09
C VAL A 88 -17.80 -2.35 16.59
N VAL A 89 -17.84 -1.29 15.77
CA VAL A 89 -17.74 -1.40 14.30
C VAL A 89 -16.40 -1.97 13.87
N GLN A 90 -15.30 -1.54 14.50
CA GLN A 90 -13.97 -2.09 14.23
C GLN A 90 -13.88 -3.57 14.60
N VAL A 91 -14.43 -3.98 15.75
CA VAL A 91 -14.48 -5.39 16.14
C VAL A 91 -15.33 -6.21 15.17
N LYS A 92 -16.49 -5.68 14.74
CA LYS A 92 -17.35 -6.31 13.75
C LYS A 92 -16.62 -6.53 12.41
N SER A 93 -15.93 -5.50 11.92
CA SER A 93 -15.16 -5.56 10.67
C SER A 93 -13.98 -6.54 10.78
N ARG A 94 -13.21 -6.46 11.87
CA ARG A 94 -12.01 -7.28 12.08
C ARG A 94 -12.30 -8.79 12.14
N TYR A 95 -13.47 -9.18 12.66
CA TYR A 95 -13.84 -10.58 12.86
C TYR A 95 -14.98 -11.05 11.94
N GLY A 96 -15.39 -10.26 10.94
CA GLY A 96 -16.47 -10.65 10.02
C GLY A 96 -17.81 -10.94 10.70
N LEU A 97 -18.16 -10.21 11.77
CA LEU A 97 -19.37 -10.52 12.56
C LEU A 97 -20.67 -10.19 11.79
N PRO A 98 -21.77 -10.94 12.03
CA PRO A 98 -23.02 -10.83 11.29
C PRO A 98 -23.61 -9.41 11.30
N ARG A 99 -24.37 -9.11 10.23
CA ARG A 99 -24.86 -7.77 9.95
C ARG A 99 -25.98 -7.35 10.90
#